data_AF-A6SVF8-F1
#
_entry.id   AF-A6SVF8-F1
#
_cell.length_a   1.000
_cell.length_b   1.000
_cell.length_c   1.000
_cell.angle_alpha   90.00
_cell.angle_beta   90.00
_cell.angle_gamma   90.00
#
_symmetry.space_group_name_H-M   'P 1'
#
loop_
_entity.id
_entity.type
_entity.pdbx_description
1 polymer ?
#
loop_
_entity_poly.entity_id
_entity_poly.type
_entity_poly.pdbx_seq_one_letter_code
_entity_poly.pdbx_strand_id
1 'polypeptide(L)'
;MGVIHQQLALEDVTPGMVLADNLLDAQGQTLLPKGAELSEQMLESLRRHDIASLRIVMGELSEEESAAQRAYLQARVARLFRNSDDKDANGLLHRYVRKFRLGEQA
;
A
#
# COMPACT_ATOMS: atom_id res chain seq x y z
N MET A 1 1.88 8.22 11.14
CA MET A 1 2.34 8.90 9.93
C MET A 1 1.79 8.22 8.70
N GLY A 2 1.30 8.97 7.72
CA GLY A 2 1.08 8.43 6.38
C GLY A 2 2.44 8.31 5.67
N VAL A 3 2.65 7.23 4.92
CA VAL A 3 3.87 7.05 4.11
C VAL A 3 3.49 7.13 2.64
N ILE A 4 4.27 7.90 1.88
CA ILE A 4 4.16 7.94 0.42
C ILE A 4 4.84 6.68 -0.09
N HIS A 5 4.07 5.83 -0.77
CA HIS A 5 4.63 4.70 -1.49
C HIS A 5 4.51 4.96 -2.99
N GLN A 6 5.58 4.69 -3.72
CA GLN A 6 5.59 4.76 -5.17
C GLN A 6 5.86 3.37 -5.73
N GLN A 7 5.10 3.01 -6.76
CA GLN A 7 5.40 1.81 -7.53
C GLN A 7 6.48 2.17 -8.55
N LEU A 8 7.63 1.51 -8.43
CA LEU A 8 8.78 1.67 -9.33
C LEU A 8 9.03 0.34 -10.04
N ALA A 9 9.46 0.42 -11.30
CA ALA A 9 9.97 -0.76 -12.01
C ALA A 9 11.27 -1.21 -11.35
N LEU A 10 11.55 -2.52 -11.36
CA LEU A 10 12.76 -3.06 -10.72
C LEU A 10 14.06 -2.39 -11.22
N GLU A 11 14.06 -1.94 -12.47
CA GLU A 11 15.16 -1.21 -13.12
C GLU A 11 15.41 0.21 -12.56
N ASP A 12 14.37 0.86 -12.03
CA ASP A 12 14.45 2.20 -11.44
C ASP A 12 14.76 2.18 -9.93
N VAL A 13 14.79 1.00 -9.32
CA VAL A 13 14.99 0.84 -7.88
C VAL A 13 16.49 0.79 -7.56
N THR A 14 16.92 1.66 -6.65
CA THR A 14 18.31 1.71 -6.19
C THR A 14 18.49 1.02 -4.84
N PRO A 15 19.68 0.48 -4.55
CA PRO A 15 20.02 0.00 -3.21
C PRO A 15 19.82 1.08 -2.14
N GLY A 16 19.44 0.68 -0.92
CA GLY A 16 19.13 1.56 0.20
C GLY A 16 17.66 2.02 0.27
N MET A 17 16.85 1.71 -0.75
CA MET A 17 15.41 1.99 -0.74
C MET A 17 14.65 1.01 0.17
N VAL A 18 13.58 1.48 0.82
CA VAL A 18 12.79 0.68 1.77
C VAL A 18 11.49 0.18 1.13
N LEU A 19 11.21 -1.12 1.27
CA LEU A 19 9.96 -1.72 0.80
C LEU A 19 8.74 -1.24 1.60
N ALA A 20 7.70 -0.79 0.88
CA ALA A 20 6.46 -0.31 1.47
C ALA A 20 5.50 -1.44 1.90
N ASP A 21 5.60 -2.61 1.28
CA ASP A 21 4.76 -3.77 1.54
C ASP A 21 5.57 -5.08 1.44
N ASN A 22 4.98 -6.18 1.91
CA ASN A 22 5.58 -7.50 1.76
C ASN A 22 5.69 -7.86 0.29
N LEU A 23 6.88 -8.28 -0.11
CA LEU A 23 7.14 -8.75 -1.45
C LEU A 23 6.97 -10.27 -1.49
N LEU A 24 6.04 -10.72 -2.32
CA LEU A 24 5.77 -12.14 -2.55
C LEU A 24 6.46 -12.59 -3.84
N ASP A 25 6.94 -13.83 -3.88
CA ASP A 25 7.41 -14.47 -5.10
C ASP A 25 6.24 -15.00 -5.95
N ALA A 26 6.57 -15.58 -7.11
CA ALA A 26 5.59 -16.18 -8.02
C ALA A 26 4.83 -17.38 -7.41
N GLN A 27 5.36 -18.00 -6.34
CA GLN A 27 4.73 -19.09 -5.60
C GLN A 27 3.91 -18.60 -4.38
N GLY A 28 3.89 -17.28 -4.13
CA GLY A 28 3.21 -16.66 -2.99
C GLY A 28 3.98 -16.70 -1.68
N GLN A 29 5.27 -17.08 -1.69
CA GLN A 29 6.12 -17.01 -0.50
C GLN A 29 6.64 -15.59 -0.31
N THR A 30 6.72 -15.14 0.94
CA THR A 30 7.30 -13.83 1.27
C THR A 30 8.80 -13.86 1.00
N LEU A 31 9.21 -13.21 -0.08
CA LEU A 31 10.61 -13.07 -0.46
C LEU A 31 11.31 -12.00 0.39
N LEU A 32 10.63 -10.87 0.61
CA LEU A 32 11.11 -9.78 1.46
C LEU A 32 9.98 -9.21 2.33
N PRO A 33 10.21 -9.04 3.64
CA PRO A 33 9.22 -8.42 4.52
C PRO A 33 9.11 -6.91 4.24
N LYS A 34 7.94 -6.37 4.55
CA LYS A 34 7.69 -4.92 4.60
C LYS A 34 8.74 -4.25 5.49
N GLY A 35 9.25 -3.09 5.04
CA GLY A 35 10.26 -2.32 5.76
C GLY A 35 11.69 -2.84 5.59
N ALA A 36 11.90 -3.89 4.78
CA ALA A 36 13.25 -4.31 4.41
C ALA A 36 13.94 -3.24 3.55
N GLU A 37 15.19 -2.96 3.88
CA GLU A 37 16.08 -2.14 3.06
C GLU A 37 16.64 -2.99 1.92
N LEU A 38 16.53 -2.49 0.69
CA LEU A 38 16.95 -3.20 -0.51
C LEU A 38 18.47 -3.13 -0.65
N SER A 39 19.14 -4.27 -0.55
CA SER A 39 20.57 -4.39 -0.86
C SER A 39 20.80 -4.75 -2.34
N GLU A 40 22.02 -4.52 -2.84
CA GLU A 40 22.41 -4.91 -4.20
C GLU A 40 22.18 -6.42 -4.47
N GLN A 41 22.52 -7.27 -3.50
CA GLN A 41 22.33 -8.72 -3.59
C GLN A 41 20.84 -9.11 -3.67
N MET A 42 19.99 -8.37 -2.95
CA MET A 42 18.54 -8.55 -3.03
C MET A 42 18.05 -8.18 -4.42
N LEU A 43 18.42 -7.01 -4.96
CA LEU A 43 18.02 -6.57 -6.30
C LEU A 43 18.42 -7.57 -7.41
N GLU A 44 19.60 -8.19 -7.31
CA GLU A 44 20.01 -9.25 -8.24
C GLU A 44 19.13 -10.51 -8.12
N SER A 45 18.75 -10.90 -6.90
CA SER A 45 17.82 -12.01 -6.70
C SER A 45 16.44 -11.67 -7.25
N LEU A 46 15.94 -10.44 -7.03
CA LEU A 46 14.66 -9.96 -7.57
C LEU A 46 14.60 -10.04 -9.09
N ARG A 47 15.70 -9.71 -9.78
CA ARG A 47 15.80 -9.86 -11.25
C ARG A 47 15.64 -11.30 -11.70
N ARG A 48 16.07 -12.28 -10.91
CA ARG A 48 15.92 -13.71 -11.22
C ARG A 48 14.51 -14.24 -10.95
N HIS A 49 13.76 -13.57 -10.07
CA HIS A 49 12.39 -13.94 -9.70
C HIS A 49 11.31 -13.28 -10.57
N ASP A 50 11.68 -12.65 -11.70
CA ASP A 50 10.77 -12.01 -12.66
C ASP A 50 9.87 -10.92 -12.05
N ILE A 51 10.37 -10.21 -11.04
CA ILE A 51 9.61 -9.15 -10.38
C ILE A 51 9.64 -7.88 -11.24
N ALA A 52 8.51 -7.56 -11.86
CA ALA A 52 8.39 -6.40 -12.75
C ALA A 52 8.36 -5.05 -12.02
N SER A 53 7.74 -4.99 -10.84
CA SER A 53 7.56 -3.72 -10.11
C SER A 53 7.47 -3.91 -8.59
N LEU A 54 7.98 -2.93 -7.86
CA LEU A 54 8.07 -2.89 -6.39
C LEU A 54 7.39 -1.64 -5.85
N ARG A 55 6.83 -1.71 -4.65
CA ARG A 55 6.37 -0.51 -3.92
C ARG A 55 7.43 -0.08 -2.92
N ILE A 56 7.98 1.11 -3.14
CA ILE A 56 9.03 1.71 -2.31
C ILE A 56 8.45 2.85 -1.48
N VAL A 57 8.89 2.98 -0.23
CA VAL A 57 8.61 4.13 0.62
C VAL A 57 9.46 5.31 0.13
N MET A 58 8.81 6.33 -0.44
CA MET A 58 9.47 7.55 -0.94
C MET A 58 9.59 8.65 0.11
N GLY A 59 8.87 8.52 1.23
CA GLY A 59 8.95 9.48 2.33
C GLY A 59 7.75 9.42 3.25
N GLU A 60 7.76 10.31 4.23
CA GLU A 60 6.65 10.52 5.15
C GLU A 60 5.80 11.69 4.66
N LEU A 61 4.48 11.50 4.64
CA LEU A 61 3.53 12.60 4.46
C LEU A 61 3.61 13.50 5.69
N SER A 62 3.57 14.81 5.48
CA SER A 62 3.31 15.73 6.59
C SER A 62 1.95 15.40 7.24
N GLU A 63 1.70 15.89 8.46
CA GLU A 63 0.40 15.70 9.11
C GLU A 63 -0.75 16.29 8.29
N GLU A 64 -0.51 17.41 7.61
CA GLU A 64 -1.48 18.09 6.74
C GLU A 64 -1.79 17.25 5.50
N GLU A 65 -0.77 16.71 4.84
CA GLU A 65 -0.95 15.87 3.66
C GLU A 65 -1.59 14.52 4.03
N SER A 66 -1.23 13.98 5.19
CA SER A 66 -1.87 12.78 5.76
C SER A 66 -3.36 13.02 6.06
N ALA A 67 -3.73 14.20 6.56
CA ALA A 67 -5.13 14.57 6.78
C ALA A 67 -5.88 14.76 5.46
N ALA A 68 -5.28 15.44 4.47
CA ALA A 68 -5.86 15.61 3.15
C ALA A 68 -6.08 14.27 2.43
N GLN A 69 -5.13 13.35 2.51
CA GLN A 69 -5.24 12.01 1.94
C GLN A 69 -6.35 11.19 2.61
N ARG A 70 -6.47 11.26 3.95
CA ARG A 70 -7.59 10.64 4.68
C ARG A 70 -8.94 11.21 4.26
N ALA A 71 -9.05 12.53 4.16
CA ALA A 71 -10.27 13.21 3.73
C ALA A 71 -10.65 12.82 2.29
N TYR A 72 -9.67 12.76 1.37
CA TYR A 72 -9.87 12.30 0.00
C TYR A 72 -10.38 10.86 -0.07
N LEU A 73 -9.75 9.95 0.68
CA LEU A 73 -10.17 8.55 0.75
C LEU A 73 -11.59 8.43 1.32
N GLN A 74 -11.91 9.19 2.38
CA GLN A 74 -13.23 9.22 2.99
C GLN A 74 -14.30 9.72 1.99
N ALA A 75 -14.04 10.82 1.29
CA ALA A 75 -14.95 11.36 0.29
C ALA A 75 -15.18 10.38 -0.87
N ARG A 76 -14.12 9.69 -1.32
CA ARG A 76 -14.22 8.68 -2.38
C ARG A 76 -15.04 7.47 -1.94
N VAL A 77 -14.82 6.97 -0.73
CA VAL A 77 -15.60 5.85 -0.16
C VAL A 77 -17.07 6.26 -0.05
N ALA A 78 -17.37 7.43 0.53
CA ALA A 78 -18.74 7.95 0.60
C ALA A 78 -19.41 8.06 -0.78
N ARG A 79 -18.66 8.48 -1.82
CA ARG A 79 -19.17 8.58 -3.19
C ARG A 79 -19.46 7.22 -3.84
N LEU A 80 -18.66 6.19 -3.53
CA LEU A 80 -18.85 4.83 -4.04
C LEU A 80 -20.04 4.14 -3.38
N PHE A 81 -20.22 4.34 -2.08
CA PHE A 81 -21.31 3.77 -1.30
C PHE A 81 -22.54 4.68 -1.20
N ARG A 82 -22.64 5.73 -2.05
CA ARG A 82 -23.71 6.74 -1.98
C ARG A 82 -25.13 6.19 -2.16
N ASN A 83 -25.26 5.04 -2.82
CA ASN A 83 -26.53 4.36 -3.09
C ASN A 83 -26.69 3.09 -2.26
N SER A 84 -25.81 2.85 -1.29
CA SER A 84 -25.85 1.67 -0.45
C SER A 84 -26.75 1.97 0.76
N ASP A 85 -27.84 1.22 0.91
CA ASP A 85 -28.65 1.26 2.12
C ASP A 85 -27.89 0.57 3.27
N ASP A 86 -27.91 1.15 4.46
CA ASP A 86 -27.12 0.69 5.63
C ASP A 86 -27.58 -0.69 6.13
N LYS A 87 -28.76 -1.14 5.70
CA LYS A 87 -29.36 -2.43 6.06
C LYS A 87 -28.98 -3.59 5.14
N ASP A 88 -28.42 -3.29 3.96
CA ASP A 88 -28.05 -4.31 2.96
C ASP A 88 -26.58 -4.70 3.07
N ALA A 89 -26.19 -5.80 2.41
CA ALA A 89 -24.81 -6.28 2.37
C ALA A 89 -23.79 -5.20 1.96
N ASN A 90 -24.22 -4.22 1.14
CA ASN A 90 -23.41 -3.08 0.74
C ASN A 90 -23.18 -2.06 1.87
N GLY A 91 -24.11 -1.89 2.81
CA GLY A 91 -23.93 -1.07 4.02
C GLY A 91 -22.93 -1.68 5.00
N LEU A 92 -22.99 -3.01 5.17
CA LEU A 92 -21.97 -3.77 5.91
C LEU A 92 -20.59 -3.62 5.26
N LEU A 93 -20.49 -3.83 3.95
CA LEU A 93 -19.24 -3.66 3.21
C LEU A 93 -18.70 -2.23 3.34
N HIS A 94 -19.57 -1.21 3.25
CA HIS A 94 -19.19 0.19 3.44
C HIS A 94 -18.51 0.41 4.80
N ARG A 95 -19.12 -0.12 5.87
CA ARG A 95 -18.59 0.00 7.24
C ARG A 95 -17.22 -0.67 7.37
N TYR A 96 -17.03 -1.88 6.84
CA TYR A 96 -15.75 -2.58 6.89
C TYR A 96 -14.66 -1.88 6.07
N VAL A 97 -14.98 -1.43 4.85
CA VAL A 97 -14.04 -0.70 3.99
C VAL A 97 -13.64 0.63 4.62
N ARG A 98 -14.59 1.32 5.25
CA ARG A 98 -14.33 2.58 5.96
C ARG A 98 -13.40 2.35 7.15
N LYS A 99 -13.67 1.35 8.01
CA LYS A 99 -12.78 0.98 9.14
C LYS A 99 -11.37 0.61 8.67
N PHE A 100 -11.26 -0.27 7.68
CA PHE A 100 -9.98 -0.70 7.12
C PHE A 100 -9.16 0.46 6.55
N ARG A 101 -9.80 1.39 5.81
CA ARG A 101 -9.10 2.53 5.21
C ARG A 101 -8.78 3.66 6.18
N LEU A 102 -9.52 3.79 7.28
CA LEU A 102 -9.27 4.80 8.32
C LEU A 102 -8.30 4.31 9.41
N GLY A 103 -7.92 3.02 9.38
CA GLY A 103 -7.00 2.45 10.38
C GLY A 103 -7.65 2.20 11.73
N GLU A 104 -8.99 2.25 11.82
CA GLU A 104 -9.71 1.81 13.02
C GLU A 104 -9.70 0.28 13.01
N GLN A 105 -8.74 -0.30 13.72
CA GLN A 105 -8.65 -1.74 13.89
C GLN A 105 -9.98 -2.26 14.49
N ALA A 106 -10.47 -3.35 13.91
CA ALA A 106 -11.67 -4.04 14.36
C ALA A 106 -11.47 -4.70 15.72
#